data_AF-A0A3M3QQH6-F1
#
_entry.id   AF-A0A3M3QQH6-F1
#
_cell.length_a   1.000
_cell.length_b   1.000
_cell.length_c   1.000
_cell.angle_alpha   90.00
_cell.angle_beta   90.00
_cell.angle_gamma   90.00
#
_symmetry.space_group_name_H-M   'P 1'
#
loop_
_entity.id
_entity.type
_entity.pdbx_description
1 polymer ?
#
loop_
_entity_poly.entity_id
_entity_poly.type
_entity_poly.pdbx_seq_one_letter_code
_entity_poly.pdbx_strand_id
1 'polypeptide(L)' 'VIFRQGSTAGMSAHRIEYKQPSNRRAPSALKIIRDLAIELFPQWADRFESMTENAVETLVKGGH' A
#
# COMPACT_ATOMS: atom_id res chain seq x y z
N VAL A 1 -5.48 -4.92 -13.32
CA VAL A 1 -5.28 -3.77 -12.40
C VAL A 1 -5.28 -4.31 -10.98
N ILE A 2 -4.28 -3.95 -10.17
CA ILE A 2 -4.02 -4.54 -8.85
C ILE A 2 -5.21 -4.47 -7.88
N PHE A 3 -6.00 -3.40 -7.94
CA PHE A 3 -7.18 -3.24 -7.07
C PHE A 3 -8.23 -4.33 -7.30
N ARG A 4 -8.47 -4.69 -8.57
CA ARG A 4 -9.36 -5.80 -8.91
C ARG A 4 -8.80 -7.12 -8.42
N GLN A 5 -7.49 -7.34 -8.60
CA GLN A 5 -6.83 -8.55 -8.13
C GLN A 5 -6.92 -8.72 -6.61
N GLY A 6 -6.68 -7.64 -5.85
CA GLY A 6 -6.83 -7.64 -4.40
C GLY A 6 -8.25 -7.96 -3.97
N SER A 7 -9.24 -7.31 -4.59
CA SER A 7 -10.65 -7.60 -4.35
C SER A 7 -11.00 -9.08 -4.58
N THR A 8 -10.56 -9.66 -5.70
CA THR A 8 -10.77 -11.09 -6.00
C THR A 8 -10.06 -12.01 -5.01
N ALA A 9 -8.88 -11.61 -4.50
CA ALA A 9 -8.11 -12.39 -3.54
C ALA A 9 -8.56 -12.19 -2.07
N GLY A 10 -9.54 -11.32 -1.80
CA GLY A 10 -9.90 -10.95 -0.43
C GLY A 10 -8.77 -10.20 0.31
N MET A 11 -7.86 -9.57 -0.42
CA MET A 11 -6.67 -8.90 0.10
C MET A 11 -6.67 -7.41 -0.26
N SER A 12 -6.18 -6.57 0.65
CA SER A 12 -6.02 -5.15 0.34
C SER A 12 -4.91 -4.94 -0.68
N ALA A 13 -5.18 -4.12 -1.70
CA ALA A 13 -4.26 -3.93 -2.84
C ALA A 13 -2.87 -3.41 -2.41
N HIS A 14 -2.81 -2.56 -1.40
CA HIS A 14 -1.55 -2.05 -0.85
C HIS A 14 -0.66 -3.11 -0.18
N ARG A 15 -1.21 -4.29 0.17
CA ARG A 15 -0.45 -5.44 0.68
C ARG A 15 0.11 -6.32 -0.44
N ILE A 16 -0.48 -6.23 -1.65
CA ILE A 16 -0.02 -6.98 -2.83
C ILE A 16 0.98 -6.15 -3.63
N GLU A 17 0.69 -4.86 -3.83
CA GLU A 17 1.56 -3.93 -4.55
C GLU A 17 1.95 -2.76 -3.64
N TYR A 18 2.92 -3.03 -2.78
CA TYR A 18 3.57 -2.00 -1.98
C TYR A 18 4.65 -1.27 -2.78
N LYS A 19 5.36 -1.96 -3.70
CA LYS A 19 6.37 -1.36 -4.59
C LYS A 19 5.78 -0.91 -5.92
N GLN A 20 6.25 0.21 -6.44
CA GLN A 20 5.88 0.65 -7.80
C GLN A 20 6.57 -0.26 -8.84
N PRO A 21 5.82 -0.87 -9.78
CA PRO A 21 6.42 -1.61 -10.88
C PRO A 21 7.32 -0.70 -11.75
N SER A 22 8.52 -1.17 -12.09
CA SER A 22 9.55 -0.40 -12.80
C SER A 22 9.11 0.12 -14.18
N ASN A 23 8.15 -0.54 -14.82
CA ASN A 23 7.62 -0.19 -16.14
C ASN A 23 6.36 0.68 -16.09
N ARG A 24 5.95 1.16 -14.91
CA ARG A 24 4.70 1.90 -14.71
C ARG A 24 4.98 3.29 -14.16
N ARG A 25 4.41 4.32 -14.79
CA ARG A 25 4.47 5.71 -14.29
C ARG A 25 3.53 5.95 -13.10
N ALA A 26 2.38 5.26 -13.10
CA ALA A 26 1.40 5.41 -12.03
C ALA A 26 1.96 4.90 -10.68
N PRO A 27 1.60 5.56 -9.56
CA PRO A 27 2.08 5.19 -8.22
C PRO A 27 1.63 3.78 -7.80
N SER A 28 2.33 3.18 -6.84
CA SER A 28 1.93 1.90 -6.24
C SER A 28 0.59 1.99 -5.52
N ALA A 29 -0.11 0.86 -5.37
CA ALA A 29 -1.33 0.81 -4.56
C ALA A 29 -1.10 1.29 -3.12
N LEU A 30 0.07 0.99 -2.52
CA LEU A 30 0.45 1.53 -1.22
C LEU A 30 0.49 3.05 -1.23
N LYS A 31 1.15 3.68 -2.20
CA LYS A 31 1.20 5.15 -2.27
C LYS A 31 -0.20 5.76 -2.42
N ILE A 32 -1.03 5.22 -3.31
CA ILE A 32 -2.40 5.70 -3.52
C ILE A 32 -3.22 5.64 -2.22
N ILE A 33 -3.22 4.48 -1.55
CA ILE A 33 -4.00 4.30 -0.32
C ILE A 33 -3.44 5.12 0.84
N ARG A 34 -2.12 5.26 0.93
CA ARG A 34 -1.47 6.07 1.96
C ARG A 34 -1.83 7.54 1.81
N ASP A 35 -1.69 8.09 0.61
CA ASP A 35 -1.99 9.50 0.36
C ASP A 35 -3.48 9.80 0.65
N LEU A 36 -4.39 8.89 0.27
CA LEU A 36 -5.82 8.99 0.62
C LEU A 36 -6.06 8.91 2.14
N ALA A 37 -5.37 8.01 2.84
CA ALA A 37 -5.53 7.89 4.29
C ALA A 37 -5.06 9.15 5.04
N ILE A 38 -4.00 9.80 4.55
CA ILE A 38 -3.51 11.08 5.08
C ILE A 38 -4.53 12.19 4.84
N GLU A 39 -5.14 12.25 3.65
CA GLU A 39 -6.20 13.22 3.35
C GLU A 39 -7.40 13.08 4.30
N LEU A 40 -7.81 11.83 4.58
CA LEU A 40 -8.95 11.53 5.45
C LEU A 40 -8.64 11.67 6.95
N PHE A 41 -7.40 11.38 7.36
CA PHE A 41 -6.99 11.33 8.77
C PHE A 41 -5.62 12.01 8.97
N PRO A 42 -5.53 13.33 8.77
CA PRO A 42 -4.26 14.06 8.79
C PRO A 42 -3.53 13.98 10.14
N GLN A 43 -4.26 13.80 11.25
CA GLN A 43 -3.67 13.63 12.59
C GLN A 43 -2.81 12.36 12.74
N TRP A 44 -2.87 11.43 11.79
CA TRP A 44 -2.09 10.20 11.76
C TRP A 44 -1.09 10.16 10.61
N ALA A 45 -0.80 11.30 9.97
CA ALA A 45 0.10 11.39 8.81
C ALA A 45 1.43 10.66 9.05
N ASP A 46 2.12 10.97 10.15
CA ASP A 46 3.41 10.33 10.49
C ASP A 46 3.31 8.80 10.58
N ARG A 47 2.18 8.27 11.09
CA ARG A 47 1.94 6.83 11.17
C ARG A 47 1.77 6.23 9.78
N PHE A 48 1.03 6.88 8.89
CA PHE A 48 0.86 6.42 7.52
C PHE A 48 2.16 6.53 6.72
N GLU A 49 2.92 7.60 6.89
CA GLU A 49 4.23 7.79 6.24
C GLU A 49 5.25 6.73 6.69
N SER A 50 5.18 6.29 7.95
CA SER A 50 6.00 5.19 8.46
C SER A 50 5.73 3.84 7.77
N MET A 51 4.59 3.68 7.09
CA MET A 51 4.29 2.52 6.25
C MET A 51 5.03 2.64 4.92
N THR A 52 6.33 2.39 4.97
CA THR A 52 7.21 2.28 3.79
C THR A 52 7.02 0.93 3.09
N GLU A 53 7.55 0.82 1.87
CA GLU A 53 7.54 -0.45 1.13
C GLU A 53 8.15 -1.60 1.94
N ASN A 54 9.26 -1.35 2.63
CA ASN A 54 9.93 -2.34 3.47
C ASN A 54 9.11 -2.70 4.72
N ALA A 55 8.46 -1.72 5.34
CA ALA A 55 7.57 -1.96 6.48
C ALA A 55 6.41 -2.87 6.08
N VAL A 56 5.78 -2.59 4.92
CA VAL A 56 4.67 -3.43 4.41
C VAL A 56 5.17 -4.80 3.96
N GLU A 57 6.32 -4.89 3.31
CA GLU A 57 6.95 -6.16 2.93
C GLU A 57 7.20 -7.05 4.16
N THR A 58 7.72 -6.46 5.24
CA THR A 58 7.94 -7.14 6.51
C THR A 58 6.63 -7.63 7.13
N LEU A 59 5.58 -6.80 7.13
CA LEU A 59 4.25 -7.19 7.65
C LEU A 59 3.58 -8.29 6.83
N VAL A 60 3.80 -8.30 5.51
CA VAL A 60 3.21 -9.31 4.62
C VAL A 60 3.95 -10.64 4.72
N LYS A 61 5.29 -10.62 4.83
CA LYS A 61 6.12 -11.84 4.90
C LYS A 61 6.28 -12.38 6.32
N GLY A 62 6.23 -11.52 7.33
CA GLY A 62 6.39 -11.87 8.74
C GLY A 62 5.10 -12.26 9.45
N GLY A 63 3.96 -12.32 8.74
CA GLY A 63 2.68 -12.77 9.27
C GLY A 63 2.52 -14.30 9.35
N HIS A 64 3.61 -15.03 9.56
CA HIS A 64 3.64 -16.49 9.77
C HIS A 64 3.79 -16.82 11.25
#